data_AF-A0A179VE25-F1
#
_entry.id   AF-A0A179VE25-F1
#
_cell.length_a   1.000
_cell.length_b   1.000
_cell.length_c   1.000
_cell.angle_alpha   90.00
_cell.angle_beta   90.00
_cell.angle_gamma   90.00
#
_symmetry.space_group_name_H-M   'P 1'
#
loop_
_entity.id
_entity.type
_entity.pdbx_description
1 polymer ?
#
loop_
_entity_poly.entity_id
_entity_poly.type
_entity_poly.pdbx_seq_one_letter_code
_entity_poly.pdbx_strand_id
1 'polypeptide(L)'
;MASVSARGVLTRVIAGIPDLLSCIVTQRFIRDTATHVHVRTAGEVADRIAAVLPALLAAEGYELVELPGICPDGYGGWSVRVPLTGQPWADGEVRIDDAGRVALAGVPLRLEVVDVPAVAAALLAVHTAVMRGCYRPPRAQRGSTL
;
A
#
# COMPACT_ATOMS: atom_id res chain seq x y z
N MET A 1 -25.31 9.41 -1.16
CA MET A 1 -24.32 9.00 -0.14
C MET A 1 -23.02 9.71 -0.50
N ALA A 2 -22.61 10.72 0.28
CA ALA A 2 -21.37 11.43 0.02
C ALA A 2 -20.22 10.43 0.18
N SER A 3 -19.44 10.21 -0.88
CA SER A 3 -18.23 9.39 -0.80
C SER A 3 -17.31 10.04 0.24
N VAL A 4 -17.18 9.41 1.41
CA VAL A 4 -16.21 9.86 2.41
C VAL A 4 -14.85 9.73 1.74
N SER A 5 -14.22 10.87 1.46
CA SER A 5 -12.89 10.90 0.87
C SER A 5 -11.92 10.18 1.82
N ALA A 6 -11.00 9.38 1.28
CA ALA A 6 -9.96 8.69 2.07
C ALA A 6 -9.23 9.64 3.03
N ARG A 7 -9.04 10.90 2.63
CA ARG A 7 -8.48 11.96 3.49
C ARG A 7 -9.32 12.26 4.72
N GLY A 8 -10.65 12.27 4.58
CA GLY A 8 -11.59 12.50 5.68
C GLY A 8 -11.55 11.37 6.71
N VAL A 9 -11.46 10.12 6.25
CA VAL A 9 -11.28 8.96 7.13
C VAL A 9 -9.93 9.05 7.85
N LEU A 10 -8.84 9.26 7.12
CA LEU A 10 -7.50 9.39 7.72
C LEU A 10 -7.46 10.50 8.79
N THR A 11 -8.06 11.65 8.51
CA THR A 11 -8.10 12.78 9.46
C THR A 11 -8.88 12.41 10.72
N ARG A 12 -10.03 11.74 10.57
CA ARG A 12 -10.85 11.29 11.70
C ARG A 12 -10.12 10.23 12.54
N VAL A 13 -9.47 9.28 11.89
CA VAL A 13 -8.73 8.19 12.53
C VAL A 13 -7.53 8.74 13.31
N ILE A 14 -6.75 9.63 12.71
CA ILE A 14 -5.59 10.26 13.37
C ILE A 14 -6.04 11.13 14.55
N ALA A 15 -7.12 11.91 14.39
CA ALA A 15 -7.67 12.74 15.47
C ALA A 15 -8.23 11.91 16.65
N GLY A 16 -8.60 10.65 16.41
CA GLY A 16 -9.10 9.74 17.43
C GLY A 16 -8.01 9.05 18.27
N ILE A 17 -6.71 9.23 17.95
CA ILE A 17 -5.62 8.59 18.69
C ILE A 17 -5.43 9.31 20.03
N PRO A 18 -5.60 8.63 21.17
CA PRO A 18 -5.44 9.24 22.49
C PRO A 18 -3.99 9.63 22.76
N ASP A 19 -3.80 10.78 23.41
CA ASP A 19 -2.49 11.33 23.81
C ASP A 19 -1.47 11.43 22.67
N LEU A 20 -1.94 11.70 21.44
CA LEU A 20 -1.08 11.72 20.25
C LEU A 20 0.01 12.80 20.34
N LEU A 21 -0.34 14.01 20.77
CA LEU A 21 0.58 15.16 20.80
C LEU A 21 1.14 15.45 22.19
N SER A 22 0.41 15.10 23.24
CA SER A 22 0.77 15.37 24.62
C SER A 22 0.24 14.26 25.52
N CYS A 23 1.05 13.82 26.47
CA CYS A 23 0.64 12.93 27.55
C CYS A 23 0.95 13.64 28.87
N ILE A 24 -0.05 13.74 29.74
CA ILE A 24 0.11 14.30 31.09
C ILE A 24 0.58 13.16 31.98
N VAL A 25 1.85 13.18 32.39
CA VAL A 25 2.41 12.17 33.30
C VAL A 25 2.30 12.71 34.73
N THR A 26 1.39 12.15 35.51
CA THR A 26 1.34 12.41 36.97
C THR A 26 2.26 11.41 37.67
N GLN A 27 3.41 11.87 38.15
CA GLN A 27 4.27 11.01 38.99
C GLN A 27 3.56 10.70 40.30
N ARG A 28 3.47 9.40 40.63
CA ARG A 28 2.75 8.91 41.82
C ARG A 28 3.63 8.76 43.06
N PHE A 29 4.80 9.41 43.12
CA PHE A 29 5.70 9.29 44.25
C PHE A 29 6.02 10.65 44.88
N ILE A 30 5.34 10.88 46.01
CA ILE A 30 5.79 11.66 47.17
C ILE A 30 6.26 13.11 46.86
N ARG A 31 5.33 14.05 47.11
CA ARG A 31 5.61 15.41 47.60
C ARG A 31 6.26 16.38 46.61
N ASP A 32 5.84 16.42 45.36
CA ASP A 32 5.80 17.68 44.60
C ASP A 32 4.84 17.57 43.40
N THR A 33 3.83 18.43 43.32
CA THR A 33 2.75 18.32 42.31
C THR A 33 3.07 19.21 41.12
N ALA A 34 4.21 18.99 40.49
CA ALA A 34 4.54 19.65 39.23
C ALA A 34 3.96 18.82 38.08
N THR A 35 2.85 19.28 37.52
CA THR A 35 2.26 18.72 36.29
C THR A 35 3.24 18.87 35.15
N HIS A 36 3.86 17.77 34.70
CA HIS A 36 4.78 17.80 33.56
C HIS A 36 4.02 17.42 32.29
N VAL A 37 3.95 18.36 31.34
CA VAL A 37 3.48 18.10 29.98
C VAL A 37 4.63 17.48 29.20
N HIS A 38 4.55 16.18 28.90
CA HIS A 38 5.52 15.55 28.03
C HIS A 38 5.15 15.84 26.58
N VAL A 39 5.84 16.82 25.98
CA VAL A 39 5.74 17.09 24.53
C VAL A 39 6.51 15.99 23.79
N ARG A 40 5.83 15.29 22.90
CA ARG A 40 6.42 14.19 22.12
C ARG A 40 7.17 14.72 20.91
N THR A 41 8.24 14.03 20.54
CA THR A 41 8.97 14.30 19.30
C THR A 41 8.18 13.80 18.09
N ALA A 42 8.48 14.32 16.89
CA ALA A 42 7.80 13.90 15.66
C ALA A 42 7.96 12.40 15.36
N GLY A 43 9.08 11.79 15.75
CA GLY A 43 9.32 10.34 15.61
C GLY A 43 8.40 9.51 16.49
N GLU A 44 8.27 9.87 17.77
CA GLU A 44 7.36 9.17 18.70
C GLU A 44 5.90 9.26 18.27
N VAL A 45 5.50 10.41 17.69
CA VAL A 45 4.16 10.58 17.11
C VAL A 45 3.98 9.66 15.90
N ALA A 46 4.98 9.61 15.00
CA ALA A 46 4.93 8.75 13.82
C ALA A 46 4.84 7.26 14.20
N ASP A 47 5.63 6.80 15.17
CA ASP A 47 5.61 5.42 15.65
C ASP A 47 4.24 5.05 16.23
N ARG A 48 3.61 5.98 16.97
CA ARG A 48 2.29 5.74 17.55
C ARG A 48 1.18 5.71 16.50
N ILE A 49 1.27 6.56 15.49
CA ILE A 49 0.36 6.50 14.34
C ILE A 49 0.56 5.18 13.61
N ALA A 50 1.79 4.79 13.30
CA ALA A 50 2.09 3.54 12.61
C ALA A 50 1.59 2.30 13.36
N ALA A 51 1.62 2.33 14.70
CA ALA A 51 1.14 1.23 15.54
C ALA A 51 -0.39 1.06 15.57
N VAL A 52 -1.16 2.13 15.43
CA VAL A 52 -2.62 2.12 15.64
C VAL A 52 -3.40 2.30 14.34
N LEU A 53 -2.86 3.04 13.39
CA LEU A 53 -3.52 3.40 12.13
C LEU A 53 -3.96 2.18 11.31
N PRO A 54 -3.14 1.11 11.12
CA PRO A 54 -3.55 -0.05 10.35
C PRO A 54 -4.79 -0.74 10.93
N ALA A 55 -4.83 -0.92 12.25
CA ALA A 55 -5.96 -1.56 12.93
C ALA A 55 -7.24 -0.72 12.84
N LEU A 56 -7.13 0.61 12.97
CA LEU A 56 -8.27 1.51 12.84
C LEU A 56 -8.80 1.58 11.41
N LEU A 57 -7.92 1.55 10.41
CA LEU A 57 -8.32 1.49 9.00
C LEU A 57 -9.04 0.18 8.68
N ALA A 58 -8.52 -0.96 9.16
CA ALA A 58 -9.16 -2.25 8.99
C ALA A 58 -10.58 -2.30 9.59
N ALA A 59 -10.78 -1.69 10.77
CA ALA A 59 -12.09 -1.59 11.41
C ALA A 59 -13.12 -0.78 10.60
N GLU A 60 -12.66 0.19 9.80
CA GLU A 60 -13.47 1.00 8.90
C GLU A 60 -13.62 0.37 7.50
N GLY A 61 -13.07 -0.84 7.28
CA GLY A 61 -13.14 -1.56 6.02
C GLY A 61 -12.07 -1.17 4.99
N TYR A 62 -11.00 -0.50 5.42
CA TYR A 62 -9.84 -0.19 4.58
C TYR A 62 -8.73 -1.21 4.79
N GLU A 63 -8.29 -1.85 3.70
CA GLU A 63 -7.14 -2.75 3.70
C GLU A 63 -5.89 -2.00 3.23
N LEU A 64 -4.83 -2.04 4.03
CA LEU A 64 -3.51 -1.53 3.63
C LEU A 64 -2.72 -2.67 2.99
N VAL A 65 -2.34 -2.49 1.73
CA VAL A 65 -1.53 -3.48 1.01
C VAL A 65 -0.27 -2.81 0.49
N GLU A 66 0.87 -3.45 0.74
CA GLU A 66 2.15 -3.03 0.16
C GLU A 66 2.15 -3.36 -1.33
N LEU A 67 2.52 -2.37 -2.14
CA LEU A 67 2.60 -2.55 -3.59
C LEU A 67 3.90 -3.27 -3.94
N PRO A 68 3.82 -4.45 -4.59
CA PRO A 68 5.01 -5.17 -5.01
C PRO A 68 5.84 -4.37 -6.04
N GLY A 69 7.14 -4.64 -6.05
CA GLY A 69 8.04 -4.08 -7.05
C GLY A 69 7.68 -4.56 -8.47
N ILE A 70 7.87 -3.68 -9.44
CA ILE A 70 7.64 -4.01 -10.85
C ILE A 70 8.97 -4.22 -11.54
N CYS A 71 9.07 -5.30 -12.30
CA CYS A 71 10.26 -5.66 -13.05
C CYS A 71 9.97 -5.63 -14.57
N PRO A 72 10.95 -5.24 -15.40
CA PRO A 72 10.82 -5.38 -16.85
C PRO A 72 10.68 -6.85 -17.21
N ASP A 73 9.76 -7.16 -18.12
CA ASP A 73 9.40 -8.55 -18.46
C ASP A 73 10.29 -9.18 -19.55
N GLY A 74 11.27 -8.42 -20.06
CA GLY A 74 12.21 -8.82 -21.12
C GLY A 74 11.68 -8.68 -22.54
N TYR A 75 10.38 -8.39 -22.74
CA TYR A 75 9.72 -8.25 -24.04
C TYR A 75 9.27 -6.81 -24.33
N GLY A 76 9.76 -5.85 -23.54
CA GLY A 76 9.37 -4.44 -23.63
C GLY A 76 8.25 -4.05 -22.66
N GLY A 77 7.58 -5.03 -22.06
CA GLY A 77 6.58 -4.83 -21.03
C GLY A 77 7.14 -4.80 -19.62
N TRP A 78 6.24 -4.64 -18.66
CA TRP A 78 6.54 -4.72 -17.24
C TRP A 78 5.68 -5.80 -16.59
N SER A 79 6.20 -6.44 -15.57
CA SER A 79 5.54 -7.53 -14.87
C SER A 79 5.72 -7.44 -13.36
N VAL A 80 4.72 -7.93 -12.65
CA VAL A 80 4.73 -8.12 -11.21
C VAL A 80 4.46 -9.59 -10.95
N ARG A 81 5.33 -10.23 -10.17
CA ARG A 81 5.13 -11.60 -9.72
C ARG A 81 4.33 -11.61 -8.42
N VAL A 82 3.37 -12.53 -8.36
CA VAL A 82 2.46 -12.74 -7.25
C VAL A 82 2.59 -14.20 -6.83
N PRO A 83 3.13 -14.48 -5.64
CA PRO A 83 3.13 -15.83 -5.11
C PRO A 83 1.69 -16.23 -4.80
N LEU A 84 1.26 -17.39 -5.28
CA LEU A 84 -0.10 -17.92 -5.10
C LEU A 84 -0.09 -19.13 -4.19
N THR A 85 -0.89 -19.12 -3.13
CA THR A 85 -0.95 -20.23 -2.17
C THR A 85 -1.48 -21.53 -2.79
N GLY A 86 -2.41 -21.44 -3.76
CA GLY A 86 -2.92 -22.59 -4.49
C GLY A 86 -1.95 -23.20 -5.52
N GLN A 87 -0.86 -22.49 -5.84
CA GLN A 87 0.15 -22.94 -6.81
C GLN A 87 1.56 -22.56 -6.34
N PRO A 88 2.07 -23.15 -5.23
CA PRO A 88 3.36 -22.76 -4.65
C PRO A 88 4.56 -23.05 -5.56
N TRP A 89 4.38 -23.85 -6.62
CA TRP A 89 5.41 -24.16 -7.62
C TRP A 89 5.42 -23.17 -8.81
N ALA A 90 4.46 -22.26 -8.90
CA ALA A 90 4.36 -21.31 -10.00
C ALA A 90 3.79 -19.96 -9.54
N ASP A 91 4.54 -18.90 -9.77
CA ASP A 91 4.05 -17.54 -9.51
C ASP A 91 3.02 -17.12 -10.57
N GLY A 92 1.97 -16.43 -10.11
CA GLY A 92 1.13 -15.64 -11.00
C GLY A 92 1.88 -14.39 -11.45
N GLU A 93 1.66 -13.94 -12.67
CA GLU A 93 2.22 -12.71 -13.20
C GLU A 93 1.11 -11.75 -13.64
N VAL A 94 1.22 -10.50 -13.21
CA VAL A 94 0.46 -9.38 -13.77
C VAL A 94 1.37 -8.63 -14.70
N ARG A 95 1.04 -8.59 -15.98
CA ARG A 95 1.87 -7.98 -17.03
C ARG A 95 1.16 -6.79 -17.64
N ILE A 96 1.92 -5.80 -18.07
CA ILE A 96 1.43 -4.69 -18.89
C ILE A 96 2.18 -4.64 -20.21
N ASP A 97 1.41 -4.54 -21.30
CA ASP A 97 1.95 -4.43 -22.65
C ASP A 97 2.16 -2.97 -23.08
N ASP A 98 2.78 -2.81 -24.25
CA ASP A 98 3.10 -1.50 -24.84
C ASP A 98 1.86 -0.62 -25.10
N ALA A 99 0.69 -1.26 -25.25
CA ALA A 99 -0.59 -0.61 -25.48
C ALA A 99 -1.32 -0.21 -24.18
N GLY A 100 -0.70 -0.45 -23.02
CA GLY A 100 -1.27 -0.14 -21.70
C GLY A 100 -2.35 -1.13 -21.26
N ARG A 101 -2.40 -2.32 -21.87
CA ARG A 101 -3.33 -3.39 -21.50
C ARG A 101 -2.69 -4.29 -20.45
N VAL A 102 -3.51 -4.69 -19.48
CA VAL A 102 -3.09 -5.59 -18.40
C VAL A 102 -3.46 -7.02 -18.74
N ALA A 103 -2.51 -7.94 -18.58
CA ALA A 103 -2.71 -9.37 -18.75
C ALA A 103 -2.38 -10.10 -17.44
N LEU A 104 -3.17 -11.11 -17.11
CA LEU A 104 -2.90 -12.05 -16.02
C LEU A 104 -2.38 -13.35 -16.62
N ALA A 105 -1.17 -13.75 -16.26
CA ALA A 105 -0.55 -14.99 -16.68
C ALA A 105 -0.31 -15.88 -15.45
N GLY A 106 -0.59 -17.18 -15.53
CA GLY A 106 -0.42 -18.10 -14.40
C GLY A 106 -1.41 -17.91 -13.22
N VAL A 107 -2.21 -16.84 -13.22
CA VAL A 107 -3.28 -16.63 -12.24
C VAL A 107 -4.48 -17.52 -12.60
N PRO A 108 -4.95 -18.38 -11.68
CA PRO A 108 -6.04 -19.30 -11.95
C PRO A 108 -7.37 -18.53 -12.08
N LEU A 109 -8.30 -19.06 -12.88
CA LEU A 109 -9.65 -18.49 -13.01
C LEU A 109 -10.41 -18.49 -11.68
N ARG A 110 -10.12 -19.48 -10.81
CA ARG A 110 -10.62 -19.55 -9.45
C ARG A 110 -9.45 -19.26 -8.51
N LEU A 111 -9.52 -18.11 -7.85
CA LEU A 111 -8.51 -17.65 -6.91
C LEU A 111 -8.99 -17.93 -5.49
N GLU A 112 -8.10 -18.45 -4.64
CA GLU A 112 -8.36 -18.56 -3.21
C GLU A 112 -8.50 -17.17 -2.59
N VAL A 113 -9.43 -17.01 -1.65
CA VAL A 113 -9.72 -15.69 -1.05
C VAL A 113 -8.48 -15.08 -0.40
N VAL A 114 -7.57 -15.91 0.11
CA VAL A 114 -6.30 -15.49 0.71
C VAL A 114 -5.33 -14.84 -0.29
N ASP A 115 -5.40 -15.19 -1.57
CA ASP A 115 -4.51 -14.66 -2.62
C ASP A 115 -5.05 -13.37 -3.25
N VAL A 116 -6.33 -13.03 -3.00
CA VAL A 116 -7.01 -11.86 -3.58
C VAL A 116 -6.26 -10.55 -3.28
N PRO A 117 -5.83 -10.25 -2.04
CA PRO A 117 -5.11 -9.02 -1.75
C PRO A 117 -3.78 -8.92 -2.51
N ALA A 118 -3.07 -10.04 -2.68
CA ALA A 118 -1.79 -10.07 -3.38
C ALA A 118 -1.95 -9.78 -4.89
N VAL A 119 -2.95 -10.37 -5.53
CA VAL A 119 -3.29 -10.10 -6.94
C VAL A 119 -3.78 -8.66 -7.12
N ALA A 120 -4.61 -8.16 -6.20
CA ALA A 120 -5.06 -6.77 -6.21
C ALA A 120 -3.89 -5.79 -6.06
N ALA A 121 -2.95 -6.06 -5.17
CA ALA A 121 -1.74 -5.26 -4.99
C ALA A 121 -0.92 -5.17 -6.27
N ALA A 122 -0.75 -6.30 -6.97
CA ALA A 122 -0.02 -6.34 -8.22
C ALA A 122 -0.70 -5.53 -9.33
N LEU A 123 -2.03 -5.62 -9.45
CA LEU A 123 -2.82 -4.78 -10.36
C LEU A 123 -2.67 -3.29 -10.03
N LEU A 124 -2.75 -2.93 -8.74
CA LEU A 124 -2.58 -1.54 -8.29
C LEU A 124 -1.15 -1.04 -8.52
N ALA A 125 -0.13 -1.89 -8.33
CA ALA A 125 1.26 -1.57 -8.61
C ALA A 125 1.45 -1.21 -10.09
N VAL A 126 0.96 -2.08 -10.99
CA VAL A 126 0.98 -1.84 -12.44
C VAL A 126 0.27 -0.53 -12.78
N HIS A 127 -0.94 -0.30 -12.25
CA HIS A 127 -1.69 0.94 -12.47
C HIS A 127 -0.90 2.17 -12.00
N THR A 128 -0.31 2.13 -10.80
CA THR A 128 0.46 3.26 -10.27
C THR A 128 1.72 3.53 -11.07
N ALA A 129 2.40 2.52 -11.59
CA ALA A 129 3.58 2.74 -12.44
C ALA A 129 3.25 3.39 -13.78
N VAL A 130 2.09 3.06 -14.36
CA VAL A 130 1.56 3.76 -15.55
C VAL A 130 1.26 5.21 -15.22
N MET A 131 0.48 5.46 -14.17
CA MET A 131 0.02 6.80 -13.81
C MET A 131 1.14 7.72 -13.34
N ARG A 132 2.18 7.18 -12.71
CA ARG A 132 3.36 7.94 -12.27
C ARG A 132 4.37 8.20 -13.40
N GLY A 133 4.13 7.69 -14.61
CA GLY A 133 5.03 7.87 -15.75
C GLY A 133 6.36 7.13 -15.62
N CYS A 134 6.50 6.22 -14.65
CA CYS A 134 7.62 5.30 -14.55
C CYS A 134 7.59 4.26 -15.68
N TYR A 135 6.40 4.04 -16.25
CA TYR A 135 6.21 3.36 -17.51
C TYR A 135 6.70 4.24 -18.68
N ARG A 136 7.84 3.87 -19.26
CA ARG A 136 8.28 4.37 -20.57
C ARG A 136 8.07 3.24 -21.58
N PRO A 137 7.10 3.37 -22.52
CA PRO A 137 6.97 2.36 -23.56
C PRO A 137 8.30 2.27 -24.33
N PRO A 138 8.76 1.06 -24.68
CA PRO A 138 9.88 0.91 -25.61
C PRO A 138 9.57 1.75 -26.85
N ARG A 139 10.52 2.58 -27.29
CA ARG A 139 10.36 3.25 -28.58
C ARG A 139 10.12 2.15 -29.61
N ALA A 140 8.95 2.14 -30.22
CA ALA A 140 8.66 1.33 -31.39
C ALA A 140 9.87 1.47 -32.32
N GLN A 141 10.64 0.40 -32.49
CA GLN A 141 11.68 0.35 -33.48
C GLN A 141 10.96 0.57 -34.82
N ARG A 142 11.02 1.80 -35.35
CA ARG A 142 10.57 2.06 -36.72
C ARG A 142 11.35 1.10 -37.59
N GLY A 143 10.61 0.16 -38.19
CA GLY A 143 11.14 -0.81 -39.11
C GLY A 143 12.07 -0.10 -40.08
N SER A 144 13.31 -0.59 -40.11
CA SER A 144 14.22 -0.41 -41.22
C SER A 144 13.56 -1.06 -42.43
N THR A 145 12.79 -0.29 -43.20
CA THR A 145 12.47 -0.66 -44.57
C THR A 145 13.76 -0.56 -45.38
N LEU A 146 14.13 -1.71 -45.95
CA LEU A 146 15.12 -1.94 -46.99
C LEU A 146 15.07 -0.89 -48.11
#